data_AF-A0A2G5V860-F1
#
_entry.id   AF-A0A2G5V860-F1
#
_cell.length_a   1.000
_cell.length_b   1.000
_cell.length_c   1.000
_cell.angle_alpha   90.00
_cell.angle_beta   90.00
_cell.angle_gamma   90.00
#
_symmetry.space_group_name_H-M   'P 1'
#
loop_
_entity.id
_entity.type
_entity.pdbx_description
1 polymer ?
#
loop_
_entity_poly.entity_id
_entity_poly.type
_entity_poly.pdbx_seq_one_letter_code
_entity_poly.pdbx_strand_id
1 'polypeptide(L)'
;MLNFVRKYAKNIKKIEKKEKKQPKKQRDRRRNSAYHLFHFKRCTESILRRLFEFSRHSAVERAHSKPHSLKSRAGLGKEKIRNFDESQQDVSDLVVSVRNKKFYVVRMYLAAQSSFFKALLLGSFAESKKNEITLTGIDPSDFHYFLEVLYGELAIDESTVEGVTLLADMYDAPTAIRRCENFLLTESKKSLKKKLQMVTRYHLENLKKKCLEEIKTVTGHLITDLRSVLPADLNDLDPKVMADLFKKSISLH
;
A
#
# COMPACT_ATOMS: atom_id res chain seq x y z
N MET A 1 14.15 5.28 -2.08
CA MET A 1 13.34 4.38 -2.93
C MET A 1 14.10 3.78 -4.11
N LEU A 2 14.69 4.56 -5.03
CA LEU A 2 15.44 4.01 -6.19
C LEU A 2 16.51 2.97 -5.82
N ASN A 3 17.27 3.19 -4.75
CA ASN A 3 18.27 2.22 -4.28
C ASN A 3 17.64 0.93 -3.73
N PHE A 4 16.47 1.02 -3.09
CA PHE A 4 15.70 -0.13 -2.64
C PHE A 4 15.21 -0.93 -3.85
N VAL A 5 14.52 -0.29 -4.80
CA VAL A 5 14.04 -0.94 -6.04
C VAL A 5 15.19 -1.60 -6.81
N ARG A 6 16.32 -0.91 -6.98
CA ARG A 6 17.51 -1.46 -7.66
C ARG A 6 18.10 -2.66 -6.94
N LYS A 7 18.17 -2.63 -5.60
CA LYS A 7 18.65 -3.76 -4.79
C LYS A 7 17.77 -4.99 -4.97
N TYR A 8 16.45 -4.85 -4.87
CA TYR A 8 15.52 -5.97 -5.01
C TYR A 8 15.42 -6.49 -6.45
N ALA A 9 15.44 -5.60 -7.46
CA ALA A 9 15.45 -6.02 -8.87
C ALA A 9 16.70 -6.85 -9.23
N LYS A 10 17.89 -6.48 -8.70
CA LYS A 10 19.12 -7.29 -8.87
C LYS A 10 19.00 -8.65 -8.20
N ASN A 11 18.40 -8.72 -7.01
CA ASN A 11 18.18 -9.97 -6.29
C ASN A 11 17.19 -10.89 -7.01
N ILE A 12 16.10 -10.35 -7.57
CA ILE A 12 15.13 -11.10 -8.38
C ILE A 12 15.83 -11.76 -9.58
N LYS A 13 16.61 -10.99 -10.36
CA LYS A 13 17.39 -11.55 -11.48
C LYS A 13 18.37 -12.65 -11.06
N LYS A 14 18.91 -12.57 -9.84
CA LYS A 14 19.81 -13.58 -9.27
C LYS A 14 19.05 -14.86 -8.86
N ILE A 15 17.84 -14.72 -8.32
CA ILE A 15 16.93 -15.85 -8.00
C ILE A 15 16.52 -16.57 -9.30
N GLU A 16 16.09 -15.82 -10.32
CA GLU A 16 15.72 -16.37 -11.63
C GLU A 16 16.87 -17.14 -12.29
N LYS A 17 18.09 -16.60 -12.23
CA LYS A 17 19.29 -17.29 -12.74
C LYS A 17 19.61 -18.57 -11.97
N LYS A 18 19.36 -18.60 -10.65
CA LYS A 18 19.56 -19.82 -9.82
C LYS A 18 18.54 -20.90 -10.14
N GLU A 19 17.27 -20.56 -10.40
CA GLU A 19 16.24 -21.52 -10.79
C GLU A 19 16.43 -22.08 -12.20
N LYS A 20 16.97 -21.28 -13.13
CA LYS A 20 17.30 -21.76 -14.49
C LYS A 20 18.46 -22.76 -14.52
N LYS A 21 19.32 -22.77 -13.50
CA LYS A 21 20.50 -23.65 -13.41
C LYS A 21 20.26 -24.99 -12.71
N GLN A 22 19.04 -25.26 -12.20
CA GLN A 22 18.76 -26.52 -11.51
C GLN A 22 18.33 -27.64 -12.47
N PRO A 23 18.77 -28.91 -12.23
CA PRO A 23 18.48 -30.03 -13.11
C PRO A 23 16.98 -30.39 -13.18
N LYS A 24 16.50 -30.74 -14.38
CA LYS A 24 15.07 -30.98 -14.69
C LYS A 24 14.37 -31.95 -13.72
N LYS A 25 15.05 -32.98 -13.20
CA LYS A 25 14.47 -33.98 -12.27
C LYS A 25 14.12 -33.43 -10.87
N GLN A 26 14.58 -32.23 -10.51
CA GLN A 26 14.25 -31.56 -9.24
C GLN A 26 13.09 -30.56 -9.36
N ARG A 27 12.64 -30.26 -10.59
CA ARG A 27 11.49 -29.37 -10.86
C ARG A 27 10.14 -30.02 -10.53
N ASP A 28 10.03 -31.34 -10.61
CA ASP A 28 8.74 -32.04 -10.43
C ASP A 28 8.41 -32.42 -8.98
N ARG A 29 9.38 -32.36 -8.04
CA ARG A 29 9.14 -32.70 -6.62
C ARG A 29 8.67 -31.55 -5.73
N ARG A 30 8.47 -30.34 -6.25
CA ARG A 30 7.94 -29.20 -5.47
C ARG A 30 6.88 -28.40 -6.23
N ARG A 31 5.70 -29.00 -6.44
CA ARG A 31 4.50 -28.28 -6.92
C ARG A 31 4.03 -27.14 -5.97
N ASN A 32 4.48 -27.09 -4.71
CA ASN A 32 4.27 -25.94 -3.82
C ASN A 32 5.22 -24.75 -4.05
N SER A 33 6.37 -24.94 -4.72
CA SER A 33 7.32 -23.85 -5.00
C SER A 33 6.91 -23.02 -6.23
N ALA A 34 6.20 -23.62 -7.19
CA ALA A 34 5.67 -22.92 -8.35
C ALA A 34 4.53 -21.96 -7.98
N TYR A 35 3.70 -22.31 -6.99
CA TYR A 35 2.69 -21.41 -6.41
C TYR A 35 3.35 -20.20 -5.75
N HIS A 36 4.38 -20.45 -4.92
CA HIS A 36 5.14 -19.37 -4.29
C HIS A 36 5.84 -18.49 -5.31
N LEU A 37 6.42 -19.04 -6.39
CA LEU A 37 7.08 -18.29 -7.45
C LEU A 37 6.10 -17.53 -8.36
N PHE A 38 4.91 -18.08 -8.64
CA PHE A 38 3.85 -17.43 -9.41
C PHE A 38 3.20 -16.29 -8.62
N HIS A 39 2.86 -16.53 -7.35
CA HIS A 39 2.39 -15.50 -6.44
C HIS A 39 3.48 -14.45 -6.19
N PHE A 40 4.74 -14.86 -6.10
CA PHE A 40 5.90 -13.98 -6.00
C PHE A 40 6.14 -13.18 -7.29
N LYS A 41 5.94 -13.73 -8.49
CA LYS A 41 5.98 -12.98 -9.75
C LYS A 41 4.85 -11.94 -9.82
N ARG A 42 3.61 -12.31 -9.47
CA ARG A 42 2.49 -11.36 -9.39
C ARG A 42 2.72 -10.28 -8.32
N CYS A 43 3.16 -10.67 -7.13
CA CYS A 43 3.51 -9.74 -6.06
C CYS A 43 4.67 -8.85 -6.48
N THR A 44 5.76 -9.37 -7.03
CA THR A 44 6.93 -8.55 -7.38
C THR A 44 6.70 -7.67 -8.59
N GLU A 45 5.96 -8.08 -9.61
CA GLU A 45 5.57 -7.18 -10.70
C GLU A 45 4.57 -6.13 -10.24
N SER A 46 3.60 -6.49 -9.38
CA SER A 46 2.67 -5.55 -8.78
C SER A 46 3.39 -4.57 -7.85
N ILE A 47 4.26 -5.04 -6.96
CA ILE A 47 5.06 -4.23 -6.03
C ILE A 47 6.10 -3.39 -6.78
N LEU A 48 6.77 -3.91 -7.81
CA LEU A 48 7.73 -3.13 -8.62
C LEU A 48 7.01 -2.10 -9.48
N ARG A 49 5.86 -2.42 -10.09
CA ARG A 49 5.01 -1.43 -10.78
C ARG A 49 4.52 -0.36 -9.81
N ARG A 50 3.98 -0.73 -8.65
CA ARG A 50 3.49 0.19 -7.61
C ARG A 50 4.60 1.07 -7.03
N LEU A 51 5.78 0.51 -6.74
CA LEU A 51 6.95 1.28 -6.30
C LEU A 51 7.49 2.22 -7.39
N PHE A 52 7.35 1.83 -8.66
CA PHE A 52 7.73 2.67 -9.81
C PHE A 52 6.70 3.77 -10.07
N GLU A 53 5.40 3.49 -9.95
CA GLU A 53 4.29 4.45 -10.02
C GLU A 53 4.37 5.45 -8.87
N PHE A 54 4.59 5.01 -7.63
CA PHE A 54 4.82 5.89 -6.48
C PHE A 54 6.07 6.77 -6.67
N SER A 55 7.15 6.23 -7.26
CA SER A 55 8.33 7.04 -7.63
C SER A 55 8.01 8.07 -8.74
N ARG A 56 7.18 7.72 -9.73
CA ARG A 56 6.70 8.61 -10.81
C ARG A 56 5.79 9.71 -10.27
N HIS A 57 4.80 9.37 -9.44
CA HIS A 57 3.88 10.32 -8.82
C HIS A 57 4.62 11.29 -7.89
N SER A 58 5.59 10.80 -7.11
CA SER A 58 6.46 11.67 -6.31
C SER A 58 7.32 12.63 -7.15
N ALA A 59 7.58 12.31 -8.42
CA ALA A 59 8.31 13.17 -9.35
C ALA A 59 7.39 14.19 -10.05
N VAL A 60 6.14 13.82 -10.34
CA VAL A 60 5.10 14.72 -10.89
C VAL A 60 4.63 15.74 -9.84
N GLU A 61 4.40 15.32 -8.59
CA GLU A 61 4.09 16.25 -7.48
C GLU A 61 5.24 17.24 -7.20
N ARG A 62 6.49 16.86 -7.49
CA ARG A 62 7.68 17.74 -7.42
C ARG A 62 7.80 18.73 -8.60
N ALA A 63 7.16 18.45 -9.73
CA ALA A 63 7.22 19.31 -10.92
C ALA A 63 6.15 20.42 -10.89
N HIS A 64 5.03 20.21 -10.20
CA HIS A 64 3.88 21.14 -10.19
C HIS A 64 3.64 21.86 -8.86
N SER A 65 4.43 21.60 -7.80
CA SER A 65 4.34 22.32 -6.53
C SER A 65 5.59 23.14 -6.25
N LYS A 66 5.42 24.43 -5.92
CA LYS A 66 6.44 25.22 -5.21
C LYS A 66 6.94 24.41 -4.02
N PRO A 67 8.21 24.52 -3.60
CA PRO A 67 8.80 23.70 -2.56
C PRO A 67 7.97 23.79 -1.28
N HIS A 68 7.04 22.85 -1.11
CA HIS A 68 6.39 22.65 0.16
C HIS A 68 7.46 21.97 1.01
N SER A 69 8.08 22.78 1.86
CA SER A 69 8.80 22.24 3.01
C SER A 69 7.98 21.08 3.57
N LEU A 70 8.60 19.92 3.72
CA LEU A 70 8.13 18.87 4.60
C LEU A 70 8.17 19.47 6.02
N LYS A 71 7.20 20.35 6.31
CA LYS A 71 6.93 20.82 7.64
C LYS A 71 6.58 19.58 8.42
N SER A 72 7.35 19.30 9.46
CA SER A 72 6.89 18.44 10.53
C SER A 72 5.47 18.90 10.88
N ARG A 73 4.49 18.00 10.76
CA ARG A 73 3.21 18.18 11.45
C ARG A 73 3.49 17.96 12.92
N ALA A 74 4.15 18.93 13.54
CA ALA A 74 4.18 19.07 14.98
C ALA A 74 2.80 19.57 15.40
N GLY A 75 2.04 18.70 16.08
CA GLY A 75 0.79 19.06 16.76
C GLY A 75 -0.41 18.22 16.32
N LEU A 76 -0.88 17.38 17.23
CA LEU A 76 -2.08 16.52 17.19
C LEU A 76 -1.99 15.27 16.31
N GLY A 77 -0.95 14.45 16.51
CA GLY A 77 -1.02 13.05 16.08
C GLY A 77 -2.00 12.29 16.98
N LYS A 78 -2.80 11.38 16.40
CA LYS A 78 -3.61 10.43 17.16
C LYS A 78 -2.78 9.80 18.28
N GLU A 79 -3.38 9.55 19.42
CA GLU A 79 -2.70 8.82 20.49
C GLU A 79 -2.38 7.39 20.03
N LYS A 80 -1.20 6.90 20.40
CA LYS A 80 -0.77 5.54 20.07
C LYS A 80 -1.37 4.58 21.09
N ILE A 81 -2.05 3.56 20.59
CA ILE A 81 -2.77 2.57 21.39
C ILE A 81 -1.83 1.46 21.84
N ARG A 82 -0.89 1.06 20.97
CA ARG A 82 0.02 -0.07 21.20
C ARG A 82 1.47 0.33 21.14
N ASN A 83 2.27 -0.22 22.03
CA ASN A 83 3.72 -0.06 22.05
C ASN A 83 4.39 -1.09 21.14
N PHE A 84 5.44 -0.66 20.45
CA PHE A 84 6.30 -1.49 19.59
C PHE A 84 7.79 -1.12 19.78
N ASP A 85 8.12 -0.46 20.89
CA ASP A 85 9.50 -0.08 21.19
C ASP A 85 10.26 -1.23 21.89
N GLU A 86 11.44 -0.93 22.41
CA GLU A 86 12.32 -1.91 23.06
C GLU A 86 11.68 -2.60 24.27
N SER A 87 10.63 -2.01 24.87
CA SER A 87 9.87 -2.68 25.94
C SER A 87 9.16 -3.95 25.48
N GLN A 88 9.01 -4.18 24.18
CA GLN A 88 8.38 -5.37 23.59
C GLN A 88 9.38 -6.41 23.10
N GLN A 89 10.66 -6.28 23.46
CA GLN A 89 11.72 -7.16 22.97
C GLN A 89 11.54 -8.62 23.39
N ASP A 90 11.03 -8.86 24.60
CA ASP A 90 10.78 -10.19 25.17
C ASP A 90 9.73 -11.00 24.38
N VAL A 91 8.78 -10.32 23.73
CA VAL A 91 7.71 -10.92 22.93
C VAL A 91 7.91 -10.75 21.41
N SER A 92 9.10 -10.35 20.97
CA SER A 92 9.40 -10.06 19.56
C SER A 92 10.57 -10.87 19.02
N ASP A 93 10.48 -11.33 17.76
CA ASP A 93 11.52 -12.09 17.05
C ASP A 93 12.06 -11.35 15.79
N LEU A 94 11.60 -10.12 15.57
CA LEU A 94 12.01 -9.26 14.46
C LEU A 94 12.01 -7.79 14.88
N VAL A 95 13.07 -7.08 14.51
CA VAL A 95 13.14 -5.62 14.55
C VAL A 95 12.97 -5.05 13.15
N VAL A 96 12.03 -4.14 12.97
CA VAL A 96 11.85 -3.37 11.75
C VAL A 96 12.31 -1.93 12.01
N SER A 97 13.37 -1.53 11.33
CA SER A 97 13.93 -0.17 11.42
C SER A 97 13.37 0.71 10.30
N VAL A 98 12.69 1.79 10.69
CA VAL A 98 12.12 2.79 9.78
C VAL A 98 12.72 4.15 10.11
N ARG A 99 13.55 4.67 9.20
CA ARG A 99 14.41 5.83 9.47
C ARG A 99 15.21 5.59 10.77
N ASN A 100 14.98 6.40 11.80
CA ASN A 100 15.69 6.32 13.09
C ASN A 100 14.85 5.65 14.20
N LYS A 101 13.71 5.02 13.85
CA LYS A 101 12.82 4.37 14.81
C LYS A 101 12.81 2.86 14.60
N LYS A 102 12.92 2.10 15.70
CA LYS A 102 12.83 0.64 15.73
C LYS A 102 11.44 0.20 16.16
N PHE A 103 10.96 -0.86 15.52
CA PHE A 103 9.68 -1.51 15.82
C PHE A 103 9.94 -2.99 16.11
N TYR A 104 9.63 -3.42 17.33
CA TYR A 104 9.76 -4.79 17.80
C TYR A 104 8.44 -5.51 17.53
N VAL A 105 8.48 -6.52 16.67
CA VAL A 105 7.29 -7.19 16.12
C VAL A 105 7.52 -8.69 15.96
N VAL A 106 6.43 -9.43 15.77
CA VAL A 106 6.48 -10.86 15.47
C VAL A 106 6.54 -11.10 13.95
N ARG A 107 7.61 -11.73 13.48
CA ARG A 107 7.92 -12.06 12.09
C ARG A 107 6.79 -12.82 11.41
N MET A 108 6.36 -13.92 12.04
CA MET A 108 5.33 -14.79 11.46
C MET A 108 3.98 -14.09 11.38
N TYR A 109 3.69 -13.23 12.35
CA TYR A 109 2.49 -12.40 12.34
C TYR A 109 2.51 -11.42 11.16
N LEU A 110 3.59 -10.65 11.02
CA LEU A 110 3.73 -9.68 9.94
C LEU A 110 3.69 -10.35 8.56
N ALA A 111 4.31 -11.53 8.43
CA ALA A 111 4.24 -12.35 7.22
C ALA A 111 2.84 -12.91 6.95
N ALA A 112 2.05 -13.25 7.97
CA ALA A 112 0.68 -13.71 7.80
C ALA A 112 -0.25 -12.60 7.29
N GLN A 113 0.01 -11.35 7.71
CA GLN A 113 -0.82 -10.21 7.36
C GLN A 113 -0.50 -9.56 6.00
N SER A 114 0.66 -9.87 5.43
CA SER A 114 1.17 -9.19 4.23
C SER A 114 1.96 -10.14 3.34
N SER A 115 1.56 -10.23 2.07
CA SER A 115 2.28 -11.06 1.09
C SER A 115 3.69 -10.53 0.81
N PHE A 116 3.89 -9.21 0.86
CA PHE A 116 5.18 -8.56 0.77
C PHE A 116 6.10 -9.02 1.90
N PHE A 117 5.65 -8.92 3.15
CA PHE A 117 6.45 -9.33 4.31
C PHE A 117 6.65 -10.85 4.34
N LYS A 118 5.68 -11.64 3.89
CA LYS A 118 5.84 -13.09 3.70
C LYS A 118 6.99 -13.39 2.75
N ALA A 119 7.02 -12.75 1.59
CA ALA A 119 8.08 -12.93 0.61
C ALA A 119 9.43 -12.46 1.17
N LEU A 120 9.47 -11.30 1.84
CA LEU A 120 10.68 -10.70 2.36
C LEU A 120 11.31 -11.53 3.50
N LEU A 121 10.49 -11.97 4.45
CA LEU A 121 10.93 -12.57 5.72
C LEU A 121 11.01 -14.09 5.67
N LEU A 122 10.17 -14.74 4.86
CA LEU A 122 10.11 -16.21 4.76
C LEU A 122 10.54 -16.74 3.38
N GLY A 123 10.80 -15.83 2.43
CA GLY A 123 11.29 -16.19 1.10
C GLY A 123 12.81 -16.32 1.04
N SER A 124 13.36 -16.25 -0.17
CA SER A 124 14.79 -16.47 -0.43
C SER A 124 15.65 -15.20 -0.38
N PHE A 125 15.15 -14.12 0.21
CA PHE A 125 15.91 -12.87 0.33
C PHE A 125 16.92 -12.93 1.48
N ALA A 126 17.93 -12.05 1.44
CA ALA A 126 18.91 -11.97 2.52
C ALA A 126 18.27 -11.56 3.84
N GLU A 127 17.22 -10.75 3.77
CA GLU A 127 16.40 -10.29 4.89
C GLU A 127 15.74 -11.44 5.67
N SER A 128 15.45 -12.58 5.03
CA SER A 128 14.88 -13.76 5.71
C SER A 128 15.78 -14.30 6.82
N LYS A 129 17.10 -14.09 6.73
CA LYS A 129 18.09 -14.56 7.71
C LYS A 129 18.47 -13.53 8.75
N LYS A 130 17.88 -12.33 8.71
CA LYS A 130 18.21 -11.23 9.62
C LYS A 130 17.15 -11.07 10.69
N ASN A 131 17.57 -10.74 11.90
CA ASN A 131 16.68 -10.39 13.00
C ASN A 131 16.33 -8.88 13.00
N GLU A 132 17.02 -8.08 12.18
CA GLU A 132 16.69 -6.68 11.92
C GLU A 132 16.62 -6.40 10.41
N ILE A 133 15.54 -5.76 9.97
CA ILE A 133 15.35 -5.30 8.60
C ILE A 133 15.12 -3.78 8.55
N THR A 134 15.48 -3.15 7.44
CA THR A 134 15.30 -1.70 7.26
C THR A 134 14.32 -1.42 6.13
N LEU A 135 13.30 -0.61 6.41
CA LEU A 135 12.37 -0.08 5.41
C LEU A 135 12.68 1.39 5.15
N THR A 136 12.61 1.79 3.88
CA THR A 136 13.00 3.14 3.43
C THR A 136 11.89 3.79 2.62
N GLY A 137 11.79 5.12 2.68
CA GLY A 137 10.81 5.87 1.89
C GLY A 137 9.41 5.94 2.51
N ILE A 138 9.27 5.58 3.79
CA ILE A 138 8.03 5.65 4.55
C ILE A 138 8.21 6.52 5.81
N ASP A 139 7.10 6.98 6.37
CA ASP A 139 7.08 7.69 7.64
C ASP A 139 6.96 6.72 8.84
N PRO A 140 7.75 6.90 9.92
CA PRO A 140 7.65 6.06 11.10
C PRO A 140 6.29 6.14 11.80
N SER A 141 5.60 7.29 11.75
CA SER A 141 4.28 7.44 12.35
C SER A 141 3.22 6.66 11.58
N ASP A 142 3.23 6.75 10.25
CA ASP A 142 2.33 5.97 9.41
C ASP A 142 2.56 4.47 9.61
N PHE A 143 3.83 4.05 9.71
CA PHE A 143 4.17 2.64 9.97
C PHE A 143 3.68 2.16 11.34
N HIS A 144 3.74 3.02 12.36
CA HIS A 144 3.18 2.72 13.68
C HIS A 144 1.68 2.42 13.58
N TYR A 145 0.89 3.31 13.00
CA TYR A 145 -0.55 3.10 12.86
C TYR A 145 -0.88 1.92 11.96
N PHE A 146 -0.08 1.68 10.92
CA PHE A 146 -0.22 0.49 10.09
C PHE A 146 -0.05 -0.79 10.92
N LEU A 147 0.97 -0.87 11.78
CA LEU A 147 1.12 -1.99 12.70
C LEU A 147 -0.07 -2.10 13.65
N GLU A 148 -0.50 -1.02 14.30
CA GLU A 148 -1.68 -1.04 15.17
C GLU A 148 -2.92 -1.62 14.45
N VAL A 149 -3.15 -1.22 13.19
CA VAL A 149 -4.23 -1.79 12.37
C VAL A 149 -4.04 -3.28 12.12
N LEU A 150 -2.81 -3.74 11.84
CA LEU A 150 -2.53 -5.17 11.69
C LEU A 150 -2.76 -5.93 12.98
N TYR A 151 -2.44 -5.37 14.14
CA TYR A 151 -2.66 -6.00 15.46
C TYR A 151 -4.09 -5.85 15.99
N GLY A 152 -5.00 -5.26 15.21
CA GLY A 152 -6.44 -5.21 15.52
C GLY A 152 -6.90 -3.92 16.19
N GLU A 153 -6.01 -2.98 16.50
CA GLU A 153 -6.35 -1.74 17.21
C GLU A 153 -7.18 -0.79 16.34
N LEU A 154 -7.92 0.13 16.97
CA LEU A 154 -8.76 1.15 16.31
C LEU A 154 -7.94 2.40 15.90
N ALA A 155 -6.85 2.17 15.17
CA ALA A 155 -5.89 3.21 14.81
C ALA A 155 -6.31 4.09 13.62
N ILE A 156 -7.34 3.71 12.86
CA ILE A 156 -7.79 4.46 11.67
C ILE A 156 -8.68 5.64 12.09
N ASP A 157 -8.38 6.83 11.58
CA ASP A 157 -9.24 8.02 11.63
C ASP A 157 -8.98 8.96 10.44
N GLU A 158 -9.54 10.16 10.49
CA GLU A 158 -9.40 11.18 9.45
C GLU A 158 -7.94 11.55 9.14
N SER A 159 -7.07 11.51 10.13
CA SER A 159 -5.67 11.89 10.02
C SER A 159 -4.78 10.71 9.62
N THR A 160 -5.08 9.49 10.05
CA THR A 160 -4.22 8.31 9.85
C THR A 160 -4.59 7.49 8.63
N VAL A 161 -5.84 7.56 8.15
CA VAL A 161 -6.34 6.66 7.09
C VAL A 161 -5.50 6.74 5.81
N GLU A 162 -5.04 7.92 5.40
CA GLU A 162 -4.25 8.04 4.16
C GLU A 162 -2.89 7.35 4.27
N GLY A 163 -2.17 7.55 5.37
CA GLY A 163 -0.88 6.92 5.64
C GLY A 163 -1.00 5.40 5.75
N VAL A 164 -1.99 4.91 6.51
CA VAL A 164 -2.25 3.46 6.64
C VAL A 164 -2.65 2.85 5.31
N THR A 165 -3.51 3.50 4.53
CA THR A 165 -3.96 3.01 3.21
C THR A 165 -2.77 2.89 2.25
N LEU A 166 -1.90 3.90 2.19
CA LEU A 166 -0.67 3.87 1.39
C LEU A 166 0.20 2.66 1.75
N LEU A 167 0.44 2.43 3.04
CA LEU A 167 1.28 1.31 3.49
C LEU A 167 0.61 -0.05 3.25
N ALA A 168 -0.70 -0.12 3.42
CA ALA A 168 -1.48 -1.34 3.17
C ALA A 168 -1.46 -1.74 1.70
N ASP A 169 -1.55 -0.77 0.77
CA ASP A 169 -1.43 -1.03 -0.66
C ASP A 169 0.01 -1.40 -1.05
N MET A 170 0.99 -0.66 -0.52
CA MET A 170 2.41 -0.87 -0.82
C MET A 170 2.94 -2.22 -0.31
N TYR A 171 2.52 -2.62 0.89
CA TYR A 171 2.91 -3.88 1.51
C TYR A 171 1.91 -5.02 1.27
N ASP A 172 0.92 -4.83 0.40
CA ASP A 172 -0.08 -5.84 0.06
C ASP A 172 -0.67 -6.53 1.30
N ALA A 173 -1.27 -5.71 2.16
CA ALA A 173 -1.86 -6.09 3.43
C ALA A 173 -3.40 -5.98 3.36
N PRO A 174 -4.10 -7.02 2.87
CA PRO A 174 -5.52 -6.94 2.53
C PRO A 174 -6.42 -6.68 3.75
N THR A 175 -6.03 -7.13 4.95
CA THR A 175 -6.76 -6.83 6.19
C THR A 175 -6.76 -5.32 6.49
N ALA A 176 -5.61 -4.66 6.35
CA ALA A 176 -5.54 -3.21 6.54
C ALA A 176 -6.31 -2.45 5.46
N ILE A 177 -6.25 -2.88 4.19
CA ILE A 177 -7.07 -2.30 3.10
C ILE A 177 -8.55 -2.37 3.45
N ARG A 178 -9.09 -3.55 3.82
CA ARG A 178 -10.51 -3.68 4.16
C ARG A 178 -10.93 -2.78 5.33
N ARG A 179 -10.07 -2.62 6.35
CA ARG A 179 -10.37 -1.74 7.50
C ARG A 179 -10.36 -0.26 7.09
N CYS A 180 -9.42 0.16 6.24
CA CYS A 180 -9.40 1.51 5.68
C CYS A 180 -10.63 1.78 4.81
N GLU A 181 -11.00 0.85 3.93
CA GLU A 181 -12.20 0.97 3.10
C GLU A 181 -13.46 1.08 3.96
N ASN A 182 -13.59 0.24 5.00
CA ASN A 182 -14.72 0.31 5.91
C ASN A 182 -14.84 1.69 6.53
N PHE A 183 -13.76 2.20 7.15
CA PHE A 183 -13.75 3.54 7.74
C PHE A 183 -14.13 4.63 6.72
N LEU A 184 -13.57 4.58 5.51
CA LEU A 184 -13.86 5.54 4.44
C LEU A 184 -15.33 5.51 3.99
N LEU A 185 -15.99 4.35 4.10
CA LEU A 185 -17.39 4.17 3.73
C LEU A 185 -18.35 4.55 4.86
N THR A 186 -18.04 4.19 6.09
CA THR A 186 -19.01 4.24 7.21
C THR A 186 -18.82 5.44 8.12
N GLU A 187 -17.59 5.92 8.31
CA GLU A 187 -17.26 6.88 9.37
C GLU A 187 -16.65 8.17 8.83
N SER A 188 -15.97 8.09 7.68
CA SER A 188 -15.19 9.23 7.20
C SER A 188 -16.03 10.37 6.65
N LYS A 189 -15.68 11.59 7.07
CA LYS A 189 -16.22 12.87 6.60
C LYS A 189 -15.53 13.40 5.33
N LYS A 190 -14.60 12.64 4.74
CA LYS A 190 -13.93 13.02 3.47
C LYS A 190 -14.96 13.17 2.36
N SER A 191 -14.77 14.16 1.50
CA SER A 191 -15.61 14.36 0.32
C SER A 191 -15.48 13.20 -0.67
N LEU A 192 -16.52 12.97 -1.48
CA LEU A 192 -16.50 11.97 -2.55
C LEU A 192 -15.29 12.16 -3.49
N LYS A 193 -14.95 13.42 -3.83
CA LYS A 193 -13.75 13.77 -4.59
C LYS A 193 -12.48 13.21 -3.95
N LYS A 194 -12.31 13.41 -2.64
CA LYS A 194 -11.14 12.91 -1.92
C LYS A 194 -11.13 11.38 -1.86
N LYS A 195 -12.28 10.74 -1.63
CA LYS A 195 -12.41 9.26 -1.65
C LYS A 195 -12.04 8.69 -3.03
N LEU A 196 -12.50 9.31 -4.14
CA LEU A 196 -12.11 8.92 -5.49
C LEU A 196 -10.61 9.11 -5.77
N GLN A 197 -10.02 10.21 -5.30
CA GLN A 197 -8.56 10.41 -5.38
C GLN A 197 -7.81 9.28 -4.65
N MET A 198 -8.30 8.83 -3.49
CA MET A 198 -7.72 7.71 -2.76
C MET A 198 -7.90 6.38 -3.49
N VAL A 199 -9.08 6.11 -4.07
CA VAL A 199 -9.34 4.92 -4.90
C VAL A 199 -8.35 4.83 -6.05
N THR A 200 -8.17 5.94 -6.77
CA THR A 200 -7.23 6.07 -7.89
C THR A 200 -5.79 5.79 -7.45
N ARG A 201 -5.41 6.24 -6.25
CA ARG A 201 -4.04 6.11 -5.74
C ARG A 201 -3.72 4.74 -5.10
N TYR A 202 -4.71 4.05 -4.50
CA TYR A 202 -4.44 2.95 -3.56
C TYR A 202 -5.22 1.64 -3.79
N HIS A 203 -5.65 1.34 -5.01
CA HIS A 203 -6.32 0.07 -5.38
C HIS A 203 -7.48 -0.37 -4.43
N LEU A 204 -8.32 0.59 -4.03
CA LEU A 204 -9.44 0.37 -3.10
C LEU A 204 -10.70 -0.04 -3.87
N GLU A 205 -10.79 -1.31 -4.28
CA GLU A 205 -11.85 -1.78 -5.18
C GLU A 205 -13.26 -1.74 -4.56
N ASN A 206 -13.42 -1.97 -3.25
CA ASN A 206 -14.74 -1.88 -2.62
C ASN A 206 -15.18 -0.42 -2.49
N LEU A 207 -14.25 0.45 -2.09
CA LEU A 207 -14.50 1.89 -2.04
C LEU A 207 -14.80 2.42 -3.45
N LYS A 208 -14.10 1.95 -4.48
CA LYS A 208 -14.35 2.30 -5.88
C LYS A 208 -15.78 2.00 -6.29
N LYS A 209 -16.24 0.77 -6.05
CA LYS A 209 -17.61 0.34 -6.40
C LYS A 209 -18.64 1.24 -5.73
N LYS A 210 -18.44 1.54 -4.44
CA LYS A 210 -19.35 2.39 -3.66
C LYS A 210 -19.35 3.85 -4.12
N CYS A 211 -18.18 4.44 -4.38
CA CYS A 211 -18.10 5.78 -4.96
C CYS A 211 -18.83 5.87 -6.31
N LEU A 212 -18.72 4.84 -7.16
CA LEU A 212 -19.43 4.77 -8.45
C LEU A 212 -20.94 4.48 -8.32
N GLU A 213 -21.40 3.95 -7.20
CA GLU A 213 -22.82 3.80 -6.86
C GLU A 213 -23.41 5.11 -6.32
N GLU A 214 -22.62 5.87 -5.54
CA GLU A 214 -23.01 7.16 -4.94
C GLU A 214 -23.17 8.27 -5.98
N ILE A 215 -22.43 8.19 -7.10
CA ILE A 215 -22.71 8.98 -8.31
C ILE A 215 -24.03 8.47 -8.92
N LYS A 216 -25.16 8.90 -8.36
CA LYS A 216 -26.52 8.67 -8.88
C LYS A 216 -26.97 9.83 -9.75
N THR A 217 -27.73 9.49 -10.78
CA THR A 217 -28.37 10.39 -11.74
C THR A 217 -29.69 10.92 -11.23
N VAL A 218 -29.72 12.22 -10.99
CA VAL A 218 -30.85 13.02 -11.45
C VAL A 218 -30.30 13.91 -12.55
N THR A 219 -30.97 13.95 -13.69
CA THR A 219 -30.56 14.61 -14.95
C THR A 219 -30.18 16.10 -14.80
N GLY A 220 -30.47 16.74 -13.65
CA GLY A 220 -29.97 18.08 -13.29
C GLY A 220 -28.70 18.11 -12.40
N HIS A 221 -28.38 17.04 -11.67
CA HIS A 221 -27.22 16.95 -10.76
C HIS A 221 -26.00 16.28 -11.38
N LEU A 222 -26.14 15.47 -12.45
CA LEU A 222 -25.02 14.73 -13.03
C LEU A 222 -23.84 15.61 -13.48
N ILE A 223 -24.10 16.73 -14.14
CA ILE A 223 -23.05 17.69 -14.53
C ILE A 223 -22.39 18.29 -13.28
N THR A 224 -23.18 18.59 -12.25
CA THR A 224 -22.70 19.17 -10.99
C THR A 224 -21.87 18.17 -10.19
N ASP A 225 -22.33 16.92 -10.09
CA ASP A 225 -21.64 15.83 -9.42
C ASP A 225 -20.35 15.52 -10.15
N LEU A 226 -20.39 15.31 -11.48
CA LEU A 226 -19.18 15.10 -12.28
C LEU A 226 -18.21 16.28 -12.16
N ARG A 227 -18.66 17.54 -12.27
CA ARG A 227 -17.79 18.71 -12.04
C ARG A 227 -17.20 18.73 -10.64
N SER A 228 -17.95 18.27 -9.63
CA SER A 228 -17.48 18.26 -8.24
C SER A 228 -16.40 17.19 -7.99
N VAL A 229 -16.51 16.01 -8.62
CA VAL A 229 -15.53 14.92 -8.46
C VAL A 229 -14.36 14.99 -9.43
N LEU A 230 -14.51 15.65 -10.58
CA LEU A 230 -13.42 15.77 -11.55
C LEU A 230 -12.28 16.66 -11.00
N PRO A 231 -11.00 16.25 -11.20
CA PRO A 231 -9.86 17.13 -10.98
C PRO A 231 -9.89 18.33 -11.94
N ALA A 232 -9.13 19.38 -11.61
CA ALA A 232 -9.02 20.55 -12.49
C ALA A 232 -8.36 20.21 -13.83
N ASP A 233 -7.43 19.25 -13.82
CA ASP A 233 -6.85 18.64 -15.01
C ASP A 233 -7.27 17.16 -15.08
N LEU A 234 -7.91 16.74 -16.17
CA LEU A 234 -8.35 15.38 -16.39
C LEU A 234 -7.19 14.37 -16.48
N ASN A 235 -5.97 14.83 -16.80
CA ASN A 235 -4.77 14.00 -16.81
C ASN A 235 -4.38 13.50 -15.41
N ASP A 236 -4.89 14.14 -14.35
CA ASP A 236 -4.67 13.71 -12.96
C ASP A 236 -5.54 12.52 -12.56
N LEU A 237 -6.51 12.14 -13.40
CA LEU A 237 -7.40 11.02 -13.16
C LEU A 237 -6.86 9.75 -13.81
N ASP A 238 -6.89 8.63 -13.07
CA ASP A 238 -6.48 7.35 -13.62
C ASP A 238 -7.36 6.98 -14.84
N PRO A 239 -6.75 6.53 -15.97
CA PRO A 239 -7.49 6.22 -17.18
C PRO A 239 -8.59 5.17 -17.00
N LYS A 240 -8.41 4.21 -16.07
CA LYS A 240 -9.42 3.19 -15.79
C LYS A 240 -10.59 3.79 -15.01
N VAL A 241 -10.32 4.65 -14.02
CA VAL A 241 -11.37 5.40 -13.32
C VAL A 241 -12.12 6.33 -14.27
N MET A 242 -11.42 7.02 -15.17
CA MET A 242 -12.02 7.86 -16.21
C MET A 242 -12.92 7.03 -17.15
N ALA A 243 -12.43 5.88 -17.62
CA ALA A 243 -13.21 4.99 -18.47
C ALA A 243 -14.45 4.44 -17.75
N ASP A 244 -14.34 4.10 -16.47
CA ASP A 244 -15.46 3.62 -15.66
C ASP A 244 -16.51 4.72 -15.42
N LEU A 245 -16.07 5.97 -15.17
CA LEU A 245 -16.97 7.12 -15.08
C LEU A 245 -17.68 7.40 -16.41
N PHE A 246 -16.97 7.30 -17.54
CA PHE A 246 -17.54 7.51 -18.87
C PHE A 246 -18.53 6.41 -19.27
N LYS A 247 -18.20 5.15 -18.98
CA LYS A 247 -19.14 4.02 -19.14
C LYS A 247 -20.38 4.23 -18.29
N LYS A 248 -20.19 4.68 -17.05
CA LYS A 248 -21.31 5.00 -16.16
C LYS A 248 -22.17 6.10 -16.80
N SER A 249 -21.61 7.21 -17.27
CA SER A 249 -22.39 8.28 -17.91
C SER A 249 -23.15 7.84 -19.16
N ILE A 250 -22.62 6.88 -19.94
CA ILE A 250 -23.34 6.31 -21.09
C ILE A 250 -24.49 5.40 -20.63
N SER A 251 -24.29 4.57 -19.59
CA SER A 251 -25.31 3.64 -19.07
C SER A 251 -26.52 4.31 -18.41
N LEU A 252 -26.46 5.63 -18.28
CA LEU A 252 -27.41 6.47 -17.59
C LEU A 252 -28.36 7.22 -18.54
N HIS A 253 -28.18 7.04 -19.85
CA HIS A 253 -29.06 7.44 -20.94
C HIS A 253 -29.68 6.20 -21.59
#